data_AF-A0A7G9WBI7-F1
#
_entry.id   AF-A0A7G9WBI7-F1
#
_cell.length_a   1.000
_cell.length_b   1.000
_cell.length_c   1.000
_cell.angle_alpha   90.00
_cell.angle_beta   90.00
_cell.angle_gamma   90.00
#
_symmetry.space_group_name_H-M   'P 1'
#
loop_
_entity.id
_entity.type
_entity.pdbx_description
1 polymer ?
#
loop_
_entity_poly.entity_id
_entity_poly.type
_entity_poly.pdbx_seq_one_letter_code
_entity_poly.pdbx_strand_id
1 'polypeptide(L)' 'MFETMQFTEILKMLLPIIIIEFALKVYCLINLFKNDANHLPKWAWALIITFVNVFGPVGYLIMGKRRY' A
#
# COMPACT_ATOMS: atom_id res chain seq x y z
N MET A 1 28.01 -4.81 20.16
CA MET A 1 27.11 -5.94 20.55
C MET A 1 25.77 -5.48 21.13
N PHE A 2 25.71 -4.42 21.95
CA PHE A 2 24.44 -3.88 22.47
C PHE A 2 23.58 -3.15 21.43
N GLU A 3 24.20 -2.40 20.50
CA GLU A 3 23.49 -1.68 19.43
C GLU A 3 22.64 -2.60 18.54
N THR A 4 23.16 -3.75 18.11
CA THR A 4 22.50 -4.66 17.16
C THR A 4 21.25 -5.32 17.73
N MET A 5 21.20 -5.54 19.05
CA MET A 5 20.05 -6.16 19.72
C MET A 5 18.84 -5.22 19.71
N GLN A 6 19.06 -3.91 19.87
CA GLN A 6 17.99 -2.90 19.85
C GLN A 6 17.36 -2.79 18.45
N PHE A 7 18.18 -2.73 17.39
CA PHE A 7 17.68 -2.67 16.01
C PHE A 7 16.86 -3.90 15.61
N THR A 8 17.25 -5.09 16.05
CA THR A 8 16.57 -6.34 15.69
C THR A 8 15.18 -6.45 16.32
N GLU A 9 15.01 -5.99 17.56
CA GLU A 9 13.71 -6.00 18.25
C GLU A 9 12.73 -5.00 17.63
N ILE A 10 13.21 -3.81 17.26
CA ILE A 10 12.41 -2.82 16.51
C ILE A 10 11.99 -3.40 15.14
N LEU A 11 12.91 -4.05 14.43
CA LEU A 11 12.63 -4.69 13.15
C LEU A 11 11.55 -5.77 13.28
N LYS A 12 11.63 -6.67 14.27
CA LYS A 12 10.61 -7.71 14.49
C LYS A 12 9.21 -7.13 14.77
N MET A 13 9.14 -6.02 15.50
CA MET A 13 7.88 -5.35 15.80
C MET A 13 7.30 -4.63 14.57
N LEU A 14 8.15 -4.08 13.70
CA LEU A 14 7.75 -3.36 12.49
C LEU A 14 7.48 -4.29 11.29
N LEU A 15 8.09 -5.48 11.28
CA LEU A 15 7.95 -6.51 10.26
C LEU A 15 6.49 -6.83 9.89
N PRO A 16 5.55 -7.07 10.83
CA PRO A 16 4.15 -7.33 10.48
C PRO A 16 3.48 -6.12 9.80
N ILE A 17 3.80 -4.89 10.23
CA ILE A 17 3.25 -3.67 9.65
C ILE A 17 3.73 -3.48 8.22
N ILE A 18 5.02 -3.73 7.97
CA ILE A 18 5.61 -3.64 6.63
C ILE A 18 4.96 -4.66 5.69
N ILE A 19 4.75 -5.90 6.16
CA ILE A 19 4.09 -6.95 5.36
C ILE A 19 2.67 -6.54 5.00
N ILE A 20 1.88 -6.05 5.95
CA ILE A 20 0.50 -5.62 5.72
C ILE A 20 0.48 -4.44 4.73
N GLU A 21 1.32 -3.43 4.94
CA GLU A 21 1.40 -2.28 4.04
C GLU A 21 1.76 -2.71 2.61
N PHE A 22 2.77 -3.58 2.47
CA PHE A 22 3.22 -4.05 1.18
C PHE A 22 2.16 -4.90 0.48
N ALA A 23 1.50 -5.80 1.22
CA ALA A 23 0.39 -6.59 0.71
C ALA A 23 -0.77 -5.69 0.23
N LEU A 24 -1.09 -4.64 0.97
CA LEU A 24 -2.17 -3.71 0.62
C LEU A 24 -1.81 -2.90 -0.63
N LYS A 25 -0.57 -2.41 -0.75
CA LYS A 25 -0.06 -1.76 -1.97
C LYS A 25 -0.17 -2.66 -3.19
N VAL A 26 0.35 -3.88 -3.10
CA VAL A 26 0.35 -4.86 -4.19
C VAL A 26 -1.09 -5.20 -4.57
N TYR A 27 -1.96 -5.41 -3.59
CA TYR A 27 -3.38 -5.66 -3.82
C TYR A 27 -4.05 -4.51 -4.58
N CYS A 28 -3.82 -3.25 -4.16
CA CYS A 28 -4.37 -2.09 -4.84
C CYS A 28 -3.82 -1.93 -6.26
N LEU A 29 -2.52 -2.16 -6.49
CA LEU A 29 -1.91 -2.15 -7.82
C LEU A 29 -2.52 -3.23 -8.72
N ILE A 30 -2.60 -4.48 -8.28
CA ILE A 30 -3.21 -5.56 -9.05
C ILE A 30 -4.67 -5.25 -9.36
N ASN A 31 -5.42 -4.75 -8.37
CA ASN A 31 -6.82 -4.39 -8.56
C ASN A 31 -6.98 -3.23 -9.56
N LEU A 32 -6.04 -2.28 -9.56
CA LEU A 32 -5.99 -1.14 -10.50
C LEU A 32 -5.70 -1.57 -11.94
N PHE A 33 -4.88 -2.61 -12.13
CA PHE A 33 -4.67 -3.20 -13.46
C PHE A 33 -5.88 -4.02 -13.92
N LYS A 34 -6.53 -4.74 -12.98
CA LYS A 34 -7.61 -5.68 -13.30
C LYS A 34 -8.98 -5.02 -13.47
N ASN A 35 -9.23 -3.88 -12.82
CA ASN A 35 -10.46 -3.11 -12.96
C ASN A 35 -10.18 -1.78 -13.64
N ASP A 36 -11.12 -1.31 -14.47
CA ASP A 36 -11.04 0.07 -14.95
C ASP A 36 -11.24 1.03 -13.78
N ALA A 37 -10.25 1.90 -13.59
CA ALA A 37 -10.28 2.93 -12.58
C ALA A 37 -11.42 3.90 -12.89
N ASN A 38 -12.42 3.98 -12.02
CA ASN A 38 -13.44 5.01 -12.10
C ASN A 38 -12.83 6.35 -11.62
N HIS A 39 -13.18 7.43 -12.31
CA HIS A 39 -12.80 8.84 -12.07
C HIS A 39 -11.39 9.28 -12.45
N LEU A 40 -10.34 8.47 -12.25
CA LEU A 40 -8.95 8.84 -12.59
C LEU A 40 -8.28 7.79 -13.50
N PRO A 41 -7.40 8.21 -14.43
CA PRO A 41 -6.70 7.27 -15.30
C PRO A 41 -5.77 6.35 -14.49
N LYS A 42 -5.57 5.12 -14.98
CA LYS A 42 -4.81 4.06 -14.28
C LYS A 42 -3.42 4.53 -13.83
N TRP A 43 -2.75 5.34 -14.64
CA TRP A 43 -1.41 5.86 -14.32
C TRP A 43 -1.42 6.86 -13.14
N ALA A 44 -2.48 7.67 -12.98
CA ALA A 44 -2.59 8.63 -11.89
C ALA A 44 -2.77 7.91 -10.54
N TRP A 45 -3.58 6.86 -10.51
CA TRP A 45 -3.72 6.01 -9.32
C TRP A 45 -2.43 5.28 -8.96
N ALA A 46 -1.68 4.79 -9.95
CA ALA A 46 -0.37 4.19 -9.70
C ALA A 46 0.58 5.21 -9.05
N LEU A 47 0.60 6.46 -9.54
CA LEU A 47 1.42 7.53 -8.98
C LEU A 47 1.03 7.84 -7.52
N ILE A 48 -0.26 7.90 -7.20
CA ILE A 48 -0.76 8.11 -5.84
C ILE A 48 -0.36 6.94 -4.91
N ILE A 49 -0.53 5.70 -5.36
CA ILE A 49 -0.16 4.51 -4.57
C ILE A 49 1.35 4.49 -4.29
N THR A 50 2.17 4.91 -5.25
CA THR A 50 3.63 4.96 -5.11
C THR A 50 4.10 6.13 -4.25
N PHE A 51 3.55 7.34 -4.41
CA PHE A 51 4.02 8.54 -3.70
C PHE A 51 3.45 8.70 -2.29
N VAL A 52 2.25 8.17 -2.03
CA VAL A 52 1.52 8.45 -0.77
C VAL A 52 1.52 7.25 0.21
N ASN A 53 2.40 6.27 0.00
CA ASN A 53 2.65 5.12 0.89
C ASN A 53 1.38 4.35 1.31
N VAL A 54 0.89 4.53 2.54
CA VAL A 54 -0.31 3.88 3.09
C VAL A 54 -1.58 4.60 2.65
N PHE A 55 -1.54 5.93 2.56
CA PHE A 55 -2.71 6.74 2.22
C PHE A 55 -3.12 6.57 0.76
N GLY A 56 -2.20 6.26 -0.14
CA GLY A 56 -2.50 6.01 -1.55
C GLY A 56 -3.40 4.78 -1.77
N PRO A 57 -2.99 3.58 -1.31
CA PRO A 57 -3.80 2.37 -1.29
C PRO A 57 -5.14 2.54 -0.55
N VAL A 58 -5.14 3.21 0.60
CA VAL A 58 -6.35 3.47 1.39
C VAL A 58 -7.32 4.37 0.62
N GLY A 59 -6.82 5.46 0.00
CA GLY A 59 -7.62 6.30 -0.88
C GLY A 59 -8.19 5.53 -2.07
N TYR A 60 -7.40 4.63 -2.67
CA TYR A 60 -7.85 3.76 -3.76
C TYR A 60 -8.94 2.78 -3.32
N LEU A 61 -8.81 2.20 -2.15
CA LEU A 61 -9.83 1.29 -1.61
C LEU A 61 -11.16 2.02 -1.34
N ILE A 62 -11.10 3.29 -0.92
CA ILE A 62 -12.29 4.10 -0.63
C ILE A 62 -12.98 4.60 -1.91
N MET A 63 -12.22 5.16 -2.86
CA MET A 63 -12.77 5.78 -4.08
C MET A 63 -12.79 4.86 -5.30
N GLY A 64 -11.83 3.94 -5.41
CA GLY A 64 -11.62 3.09 -6.58
C GLY A 64 -12.49 1.84 -6.62
N LYS A 65 -13.06 1.40 -5.49
CA LYS A 65 -14.04 0.31 -5.50
C LYS A 65 -15.39 0.85 -5.99
N ARG A 66 -15.83 0.44 -7.19
CA ARG A 66 -17.27 0.39 -7.48
C ARG A 66 -17.94 -0.43 -6.38
N ARG A 67 -18.67 0.23 -5.48
CA ARG A 67 -19.84 -0.41 -4.89
C ARG A 67 -20.87 -0.47 -6.02
N TYR A 68 -21.16 -1.69 -6.49
CA TYR A 68 -22.50 -1.95 -7.01
C TYR A 68 -23.48 -1.82 -5.84
#